data_AF-A0A6V7W8E2-F1
#
_entry.id   AF-A0A6V7W8E2-F1
#
_cell.length_a   1.000
_cell.length_b   1.000
_cell.length_c   1.000
_cell.angle_alpha   90.00
_cell.angle_beta   90.00
_cell.angle_gamma   90.00
#
_symmetry.space_group_name_H-M   'P 1'
#
loop_
_entity.id
_entity.type
_entity.pdbx_description
1 polymer ?
#
loop_
_entity_poly.entity_id
_entity_poly.type
_entity_poly.pdbx_seq_one_letter_code
_entity_poly.pdbx_strand_id
1 'polypeptide(L)'
;MATRWQPEIRLPELRLDPFNGDPKKWPTFWQLFSSNIDQRPMDDIRKMSYLLTFLQGPAKELVAGFVLSNENYSRALDLLKSRYGDSRAITEALEAELMNLHHAK
;
A
#
# COMPACT_ATOMS: atom_id res chain seq x y z
N MET A 1 -41.39 -9.73 14.85
CA MET A 1 -40.23 -8.81 15.00
C MET A 1 -39.71 -8.50 13.61
N ALA A 2 -39.82 -7.25 13.14
CA ALA A 2 -39.39 -6.87 11.79
C ALA A 2 -37.92 -6.43 11.80
N THR A 3 -37.08 -7.10 11.03
CA THR A 3 -35.66 -6.75 10.86
C THR A 3 -35.56 -5.38 10.19
N ARG A 4 -34.86 -4.46 10.84
CA ARG A 4 -34.59 -3.11 10.34
C ARG A 4 -33.70 -3.22 9.08
N TRP A 5 -34.28 -2.98 7.90
CA TRP A 5 -33.52 -2.85 6.67
C TRP A 5 -32.68 -1.57 6.75
N GLN A 6 -31.38 -1.70 6.98
CA GLN A 6 -30.45 -0.61 6.76
C GLN A 6 -29.97 -0.72 5.31
N PRO A 7 -30.25 0.26 4.44
CA PRO A 7 -29.64 0.28 3.12
C PRO A 7 -28.13 0.35 3.33
N GLU A 8 -27.42 -0.66 2.83
CA GLU A 8 -25.97 -0.69 2.80
C GLU A 8 -25.52 0.57 2.05
N ILE A 9 -24.91 1.52 2.77
CA ILE A 9 -24.38 2.75 2.18
C ILE A 9 -23.34 2.32 1.16
N ARG A 10 -23.69 2.38 -0.13
CA ARG A 10 -22.76 2.12 -1.23
C ARG A 10 -21.80 3.29 -1.30
N LEU A 11 -20.69 3.19 -0.57
CA LEU A 11 -19.59 4.11 -0.65
C LEU A 11 -19.04 4.12 -2.10
N PRO A 12 -18.59 5.28 -2.62
CA PRO A 12 -17.88 5.33 -3.88
C PRO A 12 -16.74 4.30 -3.87
N GLU A 13 -16.57 3.58 -4.97
CA GLU A 13 -15.53 2.57 -5.08
C GLU A 13 -14.17 3.22 -4.81
N LEU A 14 -13.54 2.80 -3.71
CA LEU A 14 -12.30 3.39 -3.26
C LEU A 14 -11.21 3.01 -4.26
N ARG A 15 -10.79 3.98 -5.08
CA ARG A 15 -9.72 3.77 -6.05
C ARG A 15 -8.39 3.72 -5.32
N LEU A 16 -7.76 2.54 -5.34
CA LEU A 16 -6.38 2.38 -4.92
C LEU A 16 -5.48 2.75 -6.10
N ASP A 17 -4.78 3.88 -6.01
CA ASP A 17 -3.80 4.26 -7.02
C ASP A 17 -2.58 3.31 -6.98
N PRO A 18 -2.02 2.91 -8.14
CA PRO A 18 -0.83 2.07 -8.16
C PRO A 18 0.38 2.75 -7.50
N PHE A 19 1.03 2.01 -6.61
CA PHE A 19 2.21 2.46 -5.90
C PHE A 19 3.46 2.33 -6.76
N ASN A 20 4.13 3.45 -7.00
CA ASN A 20 5.33 3.54 -7.84
C ASN A 20 6.65 3.42 -7.08
N GLY A 21 6.62 3.31 -5.74
CA GLY A 21 7.83 3.34 -4.93
C GLY A 21 8.21 4.71 -4.38
N ASP A 22 7.32 5.72 -4.44
CA ASP A 22 7.51 6.97 -3.71
C ASP A 22 7.27 6.76 -2.20
N PRO A 23 8.29 6.83 -1.33
CA PRO A 23 8.12 6.59 0.10
C PRO A 23 7.08 7.52 0.75
N LYS A 24 6.89 8.74 0.24
CA LYS A 24 5.89 9.68 0.77
C LYS A 24 4.45 9.17 0.60
N LYS A 25 4.19 8.37 -0.43
CA LYS A 25 2.87 7.79 -0.73
C LYS A 25 2.64 6.46 -0.05
N TRP A 26 3.68 5.84 0.50
CA TRP A 26 3.60 4.53 1.13
C TRP A 26 2.56 4.45 2.26
N PRO A 27 2.47 5.40 3.21
CA PRO A 27 1.51 5.29 4.31
C PRO A 27 0.06 5.20 3.80
N THR A 28 -0.31 6.06 2.85
CA THR A 28 -1.64 6.05 2.23
C THR A 28 -1.87 4.76 1.46
N PHE A 29 -0.92 4.36 0.61
CA PHE A 29 -1.03 3.12 -0.15
C PHE A 29 -1.22 1.91 0.77
N TRP A 30 -0.37 1.75 1.79
CA TRP A 30 -0.41 0.62 2.70
C TRP A 30 -1.71 0.57 3.50
N GLN A 31 -2.20 1.70 4.00
CA GLN A 31 -3.44 1.76 4.77
C GLN A 31 -4.66 1.36 3.91
N LEU A 32 -4.70 1.79 2.65
CA LEU A 32 -5.75 1.42 1.71
C LEU A 32 -5.63 -0.03 1.24
N PHE A 33 -4.42 -0.49 0.86
CA PHE A 33 -4.18 -1.86 0.45
C PHE A 33 -4.48 -2.85 1.58
N SER A 34 -4.06 -2.53 2.82
CA SER A 34 -4.23 -3.43 3.95
C SER A 34 -5.70 -3.64 4.31
N SER A 35 -6.48 -2.55 4.38
CA SER A 35 -7.92 -2.60 4.68
C SER A 35 -8.76 -3.26 3.57
N ASN A 36 -8.34 -3.14 2.30
CA ASN A 36 -9.11 -3.68 1.17
C ASN A 36 -8.68 -5.08 0.74
N ILE A 37 -7.44 -5.49 0.98
CA ILE A 37 -6.87 -6.74 0.44
C ILE A 37 -6.21 -7.57 1.55
N ASP A 38 -5.20 -7.03 2.24
CA ASP A 38 -4.36 -7.80 3.18
C ASP A 38 -5.15 -8.42 4.34
N GLN A 39 -6.08 -7.66 4.93
CA GLN A 39 -6.88 -8.06 6.08
C GLN A 39 -8.11 -8.90 5.70
N ARG A 40 -8.40 -9.05 4.40
CA ARG A 40 -9.54 -9.87 3.96
C ARG A 40 -9.22 -11.36 4.09
N PRO A 41 -10.23 -12.20 4.40
CA PRO A 41 -10.08 -13.64 4.46
C PRO A 41 -10.03 -14.23 3.04
N MET A 42 -8.90 -14.05 2.37
CA MET A 42 -8.63 -14.50 1.01
C MET A 42 -7.25 -15.18 0.94
N ASP A 43 -7.10 -16.10 -0.02
CA ASP A 43 -5.85 -16.83 -0.20
C ASP A 43 -4.69 -15.89 -0.54
N ASP A 44 -3.50 -16.21 -0.02
CA ASP A 44 -2.31 -15.38 -0.18
C ASP A 44 -1.88 -15.24 -1.65
N ILE A 45 -2.09 -16.26 -2.49
CA ILE A 45 -1.85 -16.17 -3.94
C ILE A 45 -2.74 -15.13 -4.62
N ARG A 46 -3.99 -14.95 -4.14
CA ARG A 46 -4.88 -13.90 -4.62
C ARG A 46 -4.40 -12.54 -4.11
N LYS A 47 -3.94 -12.44 -2.87
CA LYS A 47 -3.36 -11.19 -2.32
C LYS A 47 -2.11 -10.78 -3.09
N MET A 48 -1.26 -11.74 -3.43
CA MET A 48 -0.07 -11.52 -4.23
C MET A 48 -0.44 -11.06 -5.65
N SER A 49 -1.45 -11.66 -6.27
CA SER A 49 -1.95 -11.19 -7.57
C SER A 49 -2.38 -9.72 -7.50
N TYR A 50 -3.19 -9.34 -6.51
CA TYR A 50 -3.58 -7.94 -6.32
C TYR A 50 -2.38 -7.04 -6.03
N LEU A 51 -1.48 -7.45 -5.14
CA LEU A 51 -0.26 -6.70 -4.83
C LEU A 51 0.49 -6.35 -6.12
N LEU A 52 0.75 -7.33 -7.00
CA LEU A 52 1.45 -7.09 -8.26
C LEU A 52 0.71 -6.15 -9.22
N THR A 53 -0.63 -6.13 -9.21
CA THR A 53 -1.41 -5.20 -10.04
C THR A 53 -1.36 -3.75 -9.55
N PHE A 54 -1.19 -3.56 -8.25
CA PHE A 54 -1.12 -2.23 -7.63
C PHE A 54 0.32 -1.73 -7.44
N LEU A 55 1.32 -2.41 -8.00
CA LEU A 55 2.69 -1.95 -8.02
C LEU A 55 3.09 -1.53 -9.44
N GLN A 56 3.88 -0.46 -9.52
CA GLN A 56 4.47 0.01 -10.75
C GLN A 56 5.90 0.54 -10.51
N GLY A 57 6.65 0.75 -11.59
CA GLY A 57 8.01 1.29 -11.54
C GLY A 57 8.92 0.57 -10.53
N PRO A 58 9.74 1.31 -9.76
CA PRO A 58 10.67 0.75 -8.78
C PRO A 58 10.06 -0.23 -7.78
N ALA A 59 8.82 0.01 -7.32
CA ALA A 59 8.18 -0.89 -6.36
C ALA A 59 7.81 -2.24 -6.98
N LYS A 60 7.45 -2.26 -8.26
CA LYS A 60 7.19 -3.51 -8.99
C LYS A 60 8.49 -4.26 -9.28
N GLU A 61 9.54 -3.55 -9.66
CA GLU A 61 10.87 -4.11 -9.90
C GLU A 61 11.44 -4.77 -8.65
N LEU A 62 11.25 -4.16 -7.47
CA LEU A 62 11.70 -4.69 -6.19
C LEU A 62 11.18 -6.11 -5.91
N VAL A 63 9.96 -6.42 -6.35
CA VAL A 63 9.33 -7.73 -6.13
C VAL A 63 9.28 -8.61 -7.38
N ALA A 64 9.89 -8.18 -8.49
CA ALA A 64 9.83 -8.90 -9.77
C ALA A 64 10.48 -10.29 -9.73
N GLY A 65 11.41 -10.53 -8.79
CA GLY A 65 12.04 -11.84 -8.59
C GLY A 65 11.17 -12.87 -7.86
N PHE A 66 10.01 -12.48 -7.31
CA PHE A 66 9.12 -13.40 -6.61
C PHE A 66 8.16 -14.08 -7.58
N VAL A 67 8.05 -15.41 -7.47
CA VAL A 67 7.05 -16.20 -8.20
C VAL A 67 5.69 -16.04 -7.54
N LEU A 68 4.63 -15.93 -8.35
CA LEU A 68 3.24 -15.90 -7.87
C LEU A 68 2.89 -17.19 -7.11
N SER A 69 2.95 -17.14 -5.77
CA SER A 69 2.67 -18.27 -4.89
C SER A 69 2.18 -17.79 -3.52
N ASN A 70 1.56 -18.67 -2.72
CA ASN A 70 1.11 -18.32 -1.37
C ASN A 70 2.30 -17.96 -0.47
N GLU A 71 3.38 -18.74 -0.56
CA GLU A 71 4.57 -18.62 0.29
C GLU A 71 5.32 -17.30 0.07
N ASN A 72 5.18 -16.69 -1.10
CA ASN A 72 5.90 -15.49 -1.49
C ASN A 72 5.16 -14.20 -1.17
N TYR A 73 3.86 -14.26 -0.86
CA TYR A 73 3.09 -13.06 -0.53
C TYR A 73 3.68 -12.31 0.66
N SER A 74 3.87 -12.99 1.79
CA SER A 74 4.42 -12.39 3.01
C SER A 74 5.81 -11.82 2.78
N ARG A 75 6.69 -12.56 2.08
CA ARG A 75 8.05 -12.12 1.77
C ARG A 75 8.11 -10.89 0.87
N ALA A 76 7.30 -10.86 -0.19
CA ALA A 76 7.22 -9.71 -1.09
C ALA A 76 6.67 -8.48 -0.35
N LEU A 77 5.67 -8.67 0.49
CA LEU A 77 5.08 -7.60 1.28
C LEU A 77 6.05 -7.05 2.35
N ASP A 78 6.78 -7.93 3.05
CA ASP A 78 7.77 -7.53 4.04
C ASP A 78 8.93 -6.77 3.41
N LEU A 79 9.36 -7.17 2.21
CA LEU A 79 10.37 -6.44 1.44
C LEU A 79 9.89 -5.01 1.10
N LEU A 80 8.64 -4.86 0.66
CA LEU A 80 8.05 -3.53 0.39
C LEU A 80 7.96 -2.69 1.67
N LYS A 81 7.48 -3.26 2.77
CA LYS A 81 7.43 -2.59 4.09
C LYS A 81 8.80 -2.18 4.57
N SER A 82 9.81 -3.03 4.41
CA SER A 82 11.18 -2.72 4.80
C SER A 82 11.77 -1.58 3.96
N ARG A 83 11.46 -1.52 2.67
CA ARG A 83 11.99 -0.49 1.76
C ARG A 83 11.28 0.86 1.88
N TYR A 84 9.96 0.85 2.08
CA TYR A 84 9.12 2.04 1.96
C TYR A 84 8.36 2.40 3.24
N GLY A 85 8.26 1.48 4.20
CA GLY A 85 7.53 1.64 5.45
C GLY A 85 8.34 2.18 6.63
N ASP A 86 9.63 2.48 6.45
CA ASP A 86 10.40 3.13 7.51
C ASP A 86 9.94 4.60 7.66
N SER A 87 9.14 4.84 8.70
CA SER A 87 8.60 6.15 9.04
C SER A 87 9.69 7.20 9.27
N ARG A 88 10.93 6.81 9.62
CA ARG A 88 12.03 7.76 9.83
C ARG A 88 12.45 8.45 8.54
N ALA A 89 12.56 7.71 7.44
CA ALA A 89 12.88 8.29 6.14
C ALA A 89 11.78 9.25 5.64
N ILE A 90 10.52 8.97 6.00
CA ILE A 90 9.38 9.83 5.65
C ILE A 90 9.41 11.13 6.47
N THR A 91 9.65 11.03 7.79
CA THR A 91 9.79 12.20 8.67
C THR A 91 10.99 13.06 8.26
N GLU A 92 12.17 12.46 8.02
CA GLU A 92 13.38 13.18 7.58
C GLU A 92 13.18 13.87 6.22
N ALA A 93 12.49 13.23 5.27
CA ALA A 93 12.18 13.84 3.99
C ALA A 93 11.20 15.03 4.11
N LEU A 94 10.19 14.92 4.99
CA LEU A 94 9.25 16.01 5.26
C LEU A 94 9.91 17.17 5.99
N GLU A 95 10.81 16.89 6.94
CA GLU A 95 11.61 17.89 7.65
C GLU A 95 12.56 18.63 6.70
N ALA A 96 13.24 17.92 5.81
CA ALA A 96 14.11 18.52 4.80
C ALA A 96 13.33 19.44 3.82
N GLU A 97 12.12 19.05 3.43
CA GLU A 97 11.25 19.84 2.55
C GLU A 97 10.75 21.11 3.25
N LEU A 98 10.38 21.02 4.54
CA LEU A 98 10.06 22.18 5.39
C LEU A 98 11.25 23.14 5.56
N MET A 99 12.46 22.61 5.75
CA MET A 99 13.68 23.43 5.90
C MET A 99 14.07 24.17 4.61
N ASN A 100 13.89 23.52 3.45
CA ASN A 100 14.14 24.15 2.15
C ASN A 100 13.14 25.26 1.83
N LEU A 101 11.87 25.09 2.20
CA LEU A 101 10.86 26.15 2.06
C LEU A 101 11.14 27.36 2.96
N HIS A 102 11.73 27.15 4.13
CA HIS A 102 12.12 28.24 5.04
C HIS A 102 13.33 29.06 4.56
N HIS A 103 14.26 28.47 3.81
CA HIS A 103 15.43 29.17 3.27
C HIS A 103 15.19 29.84 1.91
N ALA A 104 14.11 29.49 1.21
CA ALA A 104 13.76 30.06 -0.10
C ALA A 104 12.96 31.38 -0.02
N LYS A 105 12.85 31.98 1.18
CA LYS A 105 12.16 33.24 1.45
C LYS A 105 13.16 34.29 1.97
#